data_AF-A0A940QUA6-F1
#
_entry.id   AF-A0A940QUA6-F1
#
_cell.length_a   1.000
_cell.length_b   1.000
_cell.length_c   1.000
_cell.angle_alpha   90.00
_cell.angle_beta   90.00
_cell.angle_gamma   90.00
#
_symmetry.space_group_name_H-M   'P 1'
#
loop_
_entity.id
_entity.type
_entity.pdbx_description
1 polymer ?
#
loop_
_entity_poly.entity_id
_entity_poly.type
_entity_poly.pdbx_seq_one_letter_code
_entity_poly.pdbx_strand_id
1 'polypeptide(L)'
;MEEEILNLIRTRGPLTGSEIKKTISGDNLLLWQTCKTSNHLQVKSVGVKYLRFDRQVDGFARLSPSILREFLTYSVVGLAEKPDLIKKKGEEIFSHIVRVSRAKMGLARHLVEVVKAQFGDTWPHEQICFILAGDIVYDMAHDVPRPERSTGRLVRGSDIDLVVILNNDVPDDLIRTLDSILYQEKYRFLKSPSINEEVDYVVKKMERVREQVNFDTFKHMVACKILQEGKLIGGSDRFYHEVMRLLEDHGVAEKLDRLHEAAIVFRKQEEEFLMQGDSKLINREDLSFFYPAEESEEFE
;
A
#
# COMPACT_ATOMS: atom_id res chain seq x y z
N MET A 1 5.01 30.35 8.57
CA MET A 1 5.17 28.88 8.37
C MET A 1 6.62 28.42 8.49
N GLU A 2 7.58 28.80 7.64
CA GLU A 2 8.96 28.24 7.70
C GLU A 2 9.62 28.39 9.09
N GLU A 3 9.62 29.60 9.66
CA GLU A 3 10.16 29.84 11.01
C GLU A 3 9.46 29.04 12.10
N GLU A 4 8.15 28.79 11.97
CA GLU A 4 7.40 27.96 12.91
C GLU A 4 7.87 26.50 12.83
N ILE A 5 8.08 25.98 11.62
CA ILE A 5 8.63 24.63 11.40
C ILE A 5 10.05 24.55 11.98
N LEU A 6 10.91 25.53 11.69
CA LEU A 6 12.28 25.56 12.19
C LEU A 6 12.31 25.56 13.72
N ASN A 7 11.49 26.38 14.37
CA ASN A 7 11.41 26.43 15.83
C ASN A 7 10.86 25.13 16.42
N LEU A 8 9.88 24.51 15.77
CA LEU A 8 9.35 23.21 16.17
C LEU A 8 10.43 22.13 16.11
N ILE A 9 11.15 22.03 14.99
CA ILE A 9 12.22 21.04 14.79
C ILE A 9 13.41 21.30 15.73
N ARG A 10 13.78 22.56 15.97
CA ARG A 10 14.83 22.91 16.97
C ARG A 10 14.46 22.43 18.36
N THR A 11 13.18 22.48 18.71
CA THR A 11 12.69 22.12 20.04
C THR A 11 12.47 20.61 20.20
N ARG A 12 11.91 19.94 19.20
CA ARG A 12 11.48 18.54 19.28
C ARG A 12 12.38 17.55 18.54
N GLY A 13 13.36 18.03 17.78
CA GLY A 13 14.14 17.22 16.85
C GLY A 13 13.38 16.95 15.54
N PRO A 14 13.90 16.04 14.69
CA PRO A 14 13.27 15.67 13.43
C PRO A 14 11.90 15.01 13.63
N LEU A 15 10.94 15.36 12.76
CA LEU A 15 9.55 14.94 12.84
C LEU A 15 9.03 14.47 11.48
N THR A 16 7.99 13.64 11.46
CA THR A 16 7.25 13.36 10.23
C THR A 16 6.36 14.53 9.80
N GLY A 17 5.92 14.53 8.54
CA GLY A 17 4.96 15.53 8.06
C GLY A 17 3.67 15.54 8.90
N SER A 18 3.18 14.37 9.32
CA SER A 18 2.00 14.26 10.19
C SER A 18 2.23 14.79 11.61
N GLU A 19 3.42 14.57 12.20
CA GLU A 19 3.79 15.14 13.50
C GLU A 19 3.86 16.67 13.45
N ILE A 20 4.37 17.24 12.35
CA ILE A 20 4.40 18.69 12.13
C ILE A 20 2.99 19.24 11.93
N LYS A 21 2.20 18.60 11.06
CA LYS A 21 0.83 19.01 10.74
C LYS A 21 -0.10 19.03 11.97
N LYS A 22 0.13 18.15 12.95
CA LYS A 22 -0.59 18.16 14.24
C LYS A 22 -0.30 19.40 15.10
N THR A 23 0.83 20.07 14.87
CA THR A 23 1.27 21.23 15.67
C THR A 23 1.08 22.53 14.91
N ILE A 24 1.29 22.53 13.60
CA ILE A 24 1.23 23.70 12.74
C ILE A 24 -0.05 23.64 11.91
N SER A 25 -0.94 24.59 12.15
CA SER A 25 -2.13 24.82 11.33
C SER A 25 -1.71 25.33 9.94
N GLY A 26 -2.33 24.80 8.90
CA GLY A 26 -1.99 25.18 7.53
C GLY A 26 -2.42 24.13 6.51
N ASP A 27 -2.39 24.50 5.25
CA ASP A 27 -2.64 23.58 4.15
C ASP A 27 -1.50 22.55 4.00
N ASN A 28 -1.83 21.31 3.63
CA ASN A 28 -0.86 20.22 3.53
C ASN A 28 0.15 20.45 2.40
N LEU A 29 -0.30 21.02 1.27
CA LEU A 29 0.56 21.32 0.14
C LEU A 29 1.52 22.45 0.50
N LEU A 30 1.04 23.52 1.13
CA LEU A 30 1.90 24.62 1.59
C LEU A 30 2.94 24.14 2.62
N LEU A 31 2.54 23.25 3.53
CA LEU A 31 3.47 22.65 4.50
C LEU A 31 4.55 21.83 3.79
N TRP A 32 4.16 20.97 2.84
CA TRP A 32 5.09 20.16 2.07
C TRP A 32 6.04 21.02 1.24
N GLN A 33 5.52 22.01 0.50
CA GLN A 33 6.31 22.96 -0.29
C GLN A 33 7.33 23.67 0.60
N THR A 34 6.89 24.25 1.72
CA THR A 34 7.77 24.96 2.66
C THR A 34 8.92 24.06 3.15
N CYS A 35 8.62 22.80 3.47
CA CYS A 35 9.66 21.85 3.88
C CYS A 35 10.63 21.51 2.75
N LYS A 36 10.14 21.40 1.51
CA LYS A 36 10.92 21.00 0.33
C LYS A 36 11.77 22.13 -0.25
N THR A 37 11.33 23.38 -0.13
CA THR A 37 12.01 24.55 -0.69
C THR A 37 12.92 25.28 0.30
N SER A 38 12.81 24.99 1.60
CA SER A 38 13.67 25.59 2.63
C SER A 38 15.11 25.08 2.50
N ASN A 39 16.07 26.00 2.51
CA ASN A 39 17.50 25.67 2.55
C ASN A 39 17.98 25.24 3.95
N HIS A 40 17.15 25.43 4.98
CA HIS A 40 17.47 25.10 6.37
C HIS A 40 16.89 23.75 6.81
N LEU A 41 15.95 23.22 6.03
CA LEU A 41 15.31 21.93 6.28
C LEU A 41 15.82 20.88 5.28
N GLN A 42 15.74 19.64 5.70
CA GLN A 42 15.93 18.49 4.83
C GLN A 42 14.77 17.53 5.05
N VAL A 43 14.15 17.11 3.94
CA VAL A 43 13.12 16.07 3.92
C VAL A 43 13.74 14.79 3.39
N LYS A 44 13.62 13.70 4.14
CA LYS A 44 14.14 12.39 3.75
C LYS A 44 13.06 11.33 3.87
N SER A 45 12.77 10.67 2.75
CA SER A 45 11.83 9.56 2.70
C SER A 45 12.40 8.29 3.33
N VAL A 46 11.53 7.46 3.88
CA VAL A 46 11.82 6.14 4.43
C VAL A 46 11.01 5.07 3.69
N GLY A 47 11.57 3.86 3.58
CA GLY A 47 10.93 2.77 2.85
C GLY A 47 11.10 2.88 1.33
N VAL A 48 10.15 2.31 0.59
CA VAL A 48 10.22 2.16 -0.86
C VAL A 48 9.01 2.77 -1.56
N LYS A 49 9.21 3.22 -2.79
CA LYS A 49 8.12 3.56 -3.72
C LYS A 49 7.85 2.36 -4.59
N TYR A 50 6.58 2.05 -4.84
CA TYR A 50 6.19 0.93 -5.67
C TYR A 50 5.08 1.33 -6.63
N LEU A 51 4.96 0.58 -7.73
CA LEU A 51 3.98 0.86 -8.78
C LEU A 51 2.56 0.72 -8.24
N ARG A 52 1.69 1.66 -8.56
CA ARG A 52 0.24 1.59 -8.31
C ARG A 52 -0.51 1.97 -9.59
N PHE A 53 -1.58 1.24 -9.85
CA PHE A 53 -2.45 1.54 -10.98
C PHE A 53 -3.56 2.50 -10.58
N ASP A 54 -3.79 3.49 -11.42
CA ASP A 54 -4.79 4.54 -11.21
C ASP A 54 -5.48 4.85 -12.55
N ARG A 55 -6.81 4.85 -12.59
CA ARG A 55 -7.55 5.13 -13.83
C ARG A 55 -7.50 6.58 -14.24
N GLN A 56 -7.17 7.47 -13.31
CA GLN A 56 -7.17 8.92 -13.54
C GLN A 56 -5.81 9.41 -14.05
N VAL A 57 -4.76 8.58 -13.96
CA VAL A 57 -3.41 8.91 -14.43
C VAL A 57 -3.24 8.44 -15.88
N ASP A 58 -2.68 9.29 -16.73
CA ASP A 58 -2.34 8.91 -18.09
C ASP A 58 -1.31 7.77 -18.11
N GLY A 59 -1.53 6.77 -18.96
CA GLY A 59 -0.76 5.51 -18.92
C GLY A 59 -1.04 4.61 -17.70
N PHE A 60 -2.01 4.97 -16.86
CA PHE A 60 -2.50 4.23 -15.69
C PHE A 60 -1.53 4.02 -14.53
N ALA A 61 -0.27 4.44 -14.64
CA ALA A 61 0.79 4.07 -13.72
C ALA A 61 1.29 5.27 -12.92
N ARG A 62 1.32 5.14 -11.59
CA ARG A 62 1.94 6.09 -10.67
C ARG A 62 2.74 5.37 -9.58
N LEU A 63 3.51 6.12 -8.81
CA LEU A 63 4.15 5.60 -7.61
C LEU A 63 3.23 5.75 -6.40
N SER A 64 3.27 4.74 -5.54
CA SER A 64 2.74 4.75 -4.18
C SER A 64 3.91 4.67 -3.19
N PRO A 65 3.82 5.31 -2.01
CA PRO A 65 2.76 6.23 -1.59
C PRO A 65 2.66 7.50 -2.45
N SER A 66 1.51 8.18 -2.43
CA SER A 66 1.33 9.50 -3.05
C SER A 66 2.28 10.56 -2.47
N ILE A 67 2.35 11.79 -3.03
CA ILE A 67 3.23 12.86 -2.49
C ILE A 67 2.87 13.13 -1.04
N LEU A 68 1.58 13.32 -0.80
CA LEU A 68 1.08 13.63 0.53
C LEU A 68 1.31 12.49 1.50
N ARG A 69 0.96 11.25 1.13
CA ARG A 69 1.14 10.08 2.00
C ARG A 69 2.62 9.82 2.31
N GLU A 70 3.48 9.94 1.31
CA GLU A 70 4.94 9.87 1.49
C GLU A 70 5.42 10.91 2.49
N PHE A 71 4.96 12.16 2.36
CA PHE A 71 5.36 13.25 3.23
C PHE A 71 4.87 13.08 4.68
N LEU A 72 3.60 12.73 4.86
CA LEU A 72 2.97 12.66 6.17
C LEU A 72 3.45 11.45 6.99
N THR A 73 3.62 10.30 6.33
CA THR A 73 3.82 9.00 7.01
C THR A 73 5.23 8.47 6.83
N TYR A 74 5.82 8.67 5.65
CA TYR A 74 7.08 8.04 5.24
C TYR A 74 8.20 9.05 4.98
N SER A 75 8.14 10.24 5.57
CA SER A 75 9.21 11.23 5.45
C SER A 75 9.56 11.80 6.81
N VAL A 76 10.84 12.13 6.98
CA VAL A 76 11.38 12.84 8.14
C VAL A 76 11.86 14.20 7.69
N VAL A 77 11.36 15.23 8.36
CA VAL A 77 11.81 16.62 8.21
C VAL A 77 12.71 16.95 9.40
N GLY A 78 13.90 17.47 9.12
CA GLY A 78 14.82 17.95 10.16
C GLY A 78 15.68 19.10 9.67
N LEU A 79 16.58 19.60 10.52
CA LEU A 79 17.53 20.65 10.13
C LEU A 79 18.57 20.08 9.16
N ALA A 80 18.81 20.77 8.05
CA ALA A 80 19.77 20.36 7.02
C ALA A 80 21.20 20.21 7.57
N GLU A 81 21.56 20.97 8.59
CA GLU A 81 22.87 20.89 9.27
C GLU A 81 23.02 19.69 10.22
N LYS A 82 21.95 18.92 10.47
CA LYS A 82 21.94 17.75 11.38
C LYS A 82 21.44 16.46 10.70
N PRO A 83 22.07 16.01 9.60
CA PRO A 83 21.60 14.86 8.81
C PRO A 83 21.57 13.54 9.61
N ASP A 84 22.44 13.38 10.60
CA ASP A 84 22.50 12.16 11.43
C ASP A 84 21.23 11.98 12.29
N LEU A 85 20.65 13.08 12.79
CA LEU A 85 19.41 13.02 13.56
C LEU A 85 18.23 12.61 12.66
N ILE A 86 18.21 13.11 11.42
CA ILE A 86 17.20 12.74 10.41
C ILE A 86 17.31 11.25 10.09
N LYS A 87 18.55 10.77 9.87
CA LYS A 87 18.81 9.35 9.62
C LYS A 87 18.32 8.48 10.77
N LYS A 88 18.67 8.82 12.01
CA LYS A 88 18.25 8.07 13.20
C LYS A 88 16.72 7.99 13.34
N LYS A 89 16.02 9.13 13.24
CA LYS A 89 14.54 9.15 13.27
C LYS A 89 13.95 8.35 12.11
N GLY A 90 14.58 8.40 10.93
CA GLY A 90 14.17 7.60 9.78
C GLY A 90 14.28 6.09 10.04
N GLU A 91 15.37 5.63 10.66
CA GLU A 91 15.56 4.23 11.06
C GLU A 91 14.53 3.78 12.11
N GLU A 92 14.18 4.66 13.06
CA GLU A 92 13.14 4.40 14.07
C GLU A 92 11.77 4.19 13.42
N ILE A 93 11.38 5.07 12.49
CA ILE A 93 10.10 4.98 11.76
C ILE A 93 10.09 3.73 10.88
N PHE A 94 11.15 3.49 10.10
CA PHE A 94 11.23 2.31 9.24
C PHE A 94 11.13 1.02 10.07
N SER A 95 11.82 0.96 11.20
CA SER A 95 11.74 -0.19 12.12
C SER A 95 10.32 -0.41 12.66
N HIS A 96 9.54 0.67 12.86
CA HIS A 96 8.13 0.56 13.25
C HIS A 96 7.27 0.00 12.14
N ILE A 97 7.37 0.54 10.92
CA ILE A 97 6.60 0.10 9.75
C ILE A 97 6.87 -1.39 9.45
N VAL A 98 8.13 -1.84 9.53
CA VAL A 98 8.50 -3.25 9.38
C VAL A 98 7.84 -4.12 10.46
N ARG A 99 7.78 -3.66 11.72
CA ARG A 99 7.09 -4.39 12.79
C ARG A 99 5.58 -4.49 12.53
N VAL A 100 4.94 -3.41 12.08
CA VAL A 100 3.52 -3.40 11.71
C VAL A 100 3.25 -4.37 10.55
N SER A 101 4.07 -4.32 9.51
CA SER A 101 3.98 -5.23 8.35
C SER A 101 4.11 -6.70 8.76
N ARG A 102 5.07 -7.03 9.64
CA ARG A 102 5.23 -8.39 10.18
C ARG A 102 4.03 -8.83 11.03
N ALA A 103 3.48 -7.94 11.85
CA ALA A 103 2.30 -8.25 12.66
C ALA A 103 1.09 -8.57 11.77
N LYS A 104 0.83 -7.74 10.75
CA LYS A 104 -0.25 -7.96 9.77
C LYS A 104 -0.04 -9.24 8.94
N MET A 105 1.19 -9.53 8.52
CA MET A 105 1.52 -10.81 7.88
C MET A 105 1.24 -12.01 8.81
N GLY A 106 1.53 -11.88 10.11
CA GLY A 106 1.19 -12.89 11.12
C GLY A 106 -0.32 -13.11 11.22
N LEU A 107 -1.11 -12.04 11.22
CA LEU A 107 -2.57 -12.10 11.21
C LEU A 107 -3.11 -12.76 9.93
N ALA A 108 -2.55 -12.42 8.77
CA ALA A 108 -2.91 -13.04 7.49
C ALA A 108 -2.64 -14.56 7.50
N ARG A 109 -1.47 -14.99 7.98
CA ARG A 109 -1.16 -16.43 8.14
C ARG A 109 -2.11 -17.13 9.11
N HIS A 110 -2.43 -16.48 10.23
CA HIS A 110 -3.38 -17.02 11.19
C HIS A 110 -4.77 -17.23 10.56
N LEU A 111 -5.25 -16.26 9.75
CA LEU A 111 -6.49 -16.39 9.00
C LEU A 111 -6.47 -17.63 8.10
N VAL A 112 -5.37 -17.86 7.36
CA VAL A 112 -5.25 -19.05 6.50
C VAL A 112 -5.35 -20.35 7.30
N GLU A 113 -4.69 -20.43 8.46
CA GLU A 113 -4.77 -21.61 9.33
C GLU A 113 -6.19 -21.82 9.88
N VAL A 114 -6.90 -20.75 10.26
CA VAL A 114 -8.30 -20.81 10.71
C VAL A 114 -9.21 -21.32 9.59
N VAL A 115 -9.07 -20.77 8.37
CA VAL A 115 -9.83 -21.22 7.20
C VAL A 115 -9.56 -22.69 6.92
N LYS A 116 -8.29 -23.10 6.89
CA LYS A 116 -7.88 -24.49 6.68
C LYS A 116 -8.46 -25.44 7.73
N ALA A 117 -8.43 -25.05 9.00
CA ALA A 117 -9.00 -25.85 10.08
C ALA A 117 -10.52 -26.04 9.94
N GLN A 118 -11.25 -25.04 9.43
CA GLN A 118 -12.70 -25.16 9.19
C GLN A 118 -13.03 -26.11 8.04
N PHE A 119 -12.13 -26.30 7.07
CA PHE A 119 -12.29 -27.30 6.00
C PHE A 119 -11.97 -28.73 6.46
N GLY A 120 -11.08 -28.91 7.44
CA GLY A 120 -10.65 -30.24 7.89
C GLY A 120 -10.18 -31.12 6.73
N ASP A 121 -10.69 -32.35 6.66
CA ASP A 121 -10.32 -33.34 5.64
C ASP A 121 -10.74 -32.96 4.21
N THR A 122 -11.64 -31.98 4.05
CA THR A 122 -12.11 -31.51 2.75
C THR A 122 -11.20 -30.43 2.13
N TRP A 123 -10.09 -30.10 2.80
CA TRP A 123 -9.13 -29.14 2.30
C TRP A 123 -8.57 -29.57 0.93
N PRO A 124 -8.58 -28.69 -0.09
CA PRO A 124 -8.07 -29.02 -1.42
C PRO A 124 -6.53 -28.99 -1.43
N HIS A 125 -5.92 -30.00 -0.83
CA HIS A 125 -4.46 -30.18 -0.80
C HIS A 125 -3.88 -30.07 -2.21
N GLU A 126 -2.72 -29.41 -2.33
CA GLU A 126 -2.01 -29.20 -3.61
C GLU A 126 -2.76 -28.40 -4.69
N GLN A 127 -3.97 -27.92 -4.44
CA GLN A 127 -4.84 -27.27 -5.44
C GLN A 127 -5.28 -25.86 -5.05
N ILE A 128 -4.70 -25.30 -3.98
CA ILE A 128 -5.01 -23.96 -3.48
C ILE A 128 -3.74 -23.25 -3.03
N CYS A 129 -3.62 -21.96 -3.30
CA CYS A 129 -2.60 -21.11 -2.70
C CYS A 129 -3.18 -19.76 -2.26
N PHE A 130 -2.66 -19.26 -1.14
CA PHE A 130 -3.00 -17.97 -0.54
C PHE A 130 -1.82 -17.04 -0.70
N ILE A 131 -2.05 -15.92 -1.38
CA ILE A 131 -1.04 -14.96 -1.76
C ILE A 131 -1.37 -13.63 -1.08
N LEU A 132 -0.45 -13.11 -0.28
CA LEU A 132 -0.53 -11.80 0.33
C LEU A 132 0.00 -10.74 -0.64
N ALA A 133 -0.65 -9.58 -0.71
CA ALA A 133 -0.24 -8.46 -1.56
C ALA A 133 -0.29 -7.12 -0.80
N GLY A 134 -0.20 -6.00 -1.54
CA GLY A 134 -0.36 -4.65 -0.98
C GLY A 134 0.85 -4.15 -0.19
N ASP A 135 0.62 -3.20 0.73
CA ASP A 135 1.70 -2.55 1.50
C ASP A 135 2.56 -3.55 2.29
N ILE A 136 1.96 -4.66 2.75
CA ILE A 136 2.63 -5.63 3.62
C ILE A 136 3.79 -6.33 2.89
N VAL A 137 3.66 -6.59 1.57
CA VAL A 137 4.74 -7.27 0.83
C VAL A 137 5.96 -6.38 0.63
N TYR A 138 5.80 -5.06 0.72
CA TYR A 138 6.85 -4.05 0.61
C TYR A 138 7.44 -3.61 1.95
N ASP A 139 7.02 -4.21 3.07
CA ASP A 139 7.32 -3.71 4.43
C ASP A 139 6.90 -2.24 4.61
N MET A 140 5.77 -1.86 4.01
CA MET A 140 5.24 -0.49 4.01
C MET A 140 3.93 -0.33 4.78
N ALA A 141 3.42 -1.36 5.46
CA ALA A 141 2.15 -1.25 6.16
C ALA A 141 2.24 -0.30 7.37
N HIS A 142 1.21 0.52 7.56
CA HIS A 142 1.11 1.44 8.70
C HIS A 142 -0.10 1.14 9.59
N ASP A 143 -0.09 1.71 10.80
CA ASP A 143 -1.12 1.58 11.83
C ASP A 143 -1.85 2.89 12.13
N VAL A 144 -1.64 3.93 11.30
CA VAL A 144 -2.38 5.20 11.37
C VAL A 144 -3.89 4.93 11.24
N PRO A 145 -4.71 5.26 12.25
CA PRO A 145 -6.14 5.01 12.19
C PRO A 145 -6.83 5.77 11.06
N ARG A 146 -7.69 5.09 10.30
CA ARG A 146 -8.50 5.69 9.23
C ARG A 146 -9.92 5.10 9.23
N PRO A 147 -10.94 5.81 8.72
CA PRO A 147 -12.27 5.24 8.58
C PRO A 147 -12.29 4.12 7.52
N GLU A 148 -13.02 3.05 7.79
CA GLU A 148 -13.40 2.03 6.81
C GLU A 148 -14.67 2.47 6.08
N ARG A 149 -14.69 2.35 4.75
CA ARG A 149 -15.70 2.99 3.87
C ARG A 149 -17.13 2.53 4.11
N SER A 150 -17.33 1.24 4.43
CA SER A 150 -18.66 0.64 4.53
C SER A 150 -19.29 0.84 5.90
N THR A 151 -18.48 0.98 6.95
CA THR A 151 -18.94 1.03 8.34
C THR A 151 -18.62 2.33 9.06
N GLY A 152 -17.75 3.17 8.50
CA GLY A 152 -17.24 4.40 9.12
C GLY A 152 -16.39 4.15 10.36
N ARG A 153 -16.04 2.90 10.67
CA ARG A 153 -15.26 2.54 11.86
C ARG A 153 -13.79 2.82 11.60
N LEU A 154 -13.09 3.27 12.64
CA LEU A 154 -11.65 3.43 12.57
C LEU A 154 -10.98 2.04 12.57
N VAL A 155 -10.23 1.75 11.51
CA VAL A 155 -9.38 0.55 11.37
C VAL A 155 -7.91 0.92 11.51
N ARG A 156 -7.06 -0.08 11.79
CA ARG A 156 -5.62 0.13 12.03
C ARG A 156 -4.80 0.23 10.75
N GLY A 157 -4.96 1.32 10.00
CA GLY A 157 -4.08 1.65 8.87
C GLY A 157 -4.25 0.76 7.63
N SER A 158 -3.15 0.25 7.07
CA SER A 158 -3.15 -0.46 5.77
C SER A 158 -3.95 -1.77 5.82
N ASP A 159 -4.55 -2.15 4.69
CA ASP A 159 -5.34 -3.38 4.57
C ASP A 159 -4.47 -4.64 4.48
N ILE A 160 -5.11 -5.78 4.74
CA ILE A 160 -4.56 -7.10 4.45
C ILE A 160 -5.19 -7.58 3.13
N ASP A 161 -4.43 -7.47 2.04
CA ASP A 161 -4.85 -7.91 0.70
C ASP A 161 -4.51 -9.38 0.45
N LEU A 162 -5.52 -10.22 0.23
CA LEU A 162 -5.40 -11.66 -0.01
C LEU A 162 -5.91 -12.06 -1.39
N VAL A 163 -5.11 -12.80 -2.14
CA VAL A 163 -5.55 -13.48 -3.35
C VAL A 163 -5.49 -14.98 -3.14
N VAL A 164 -6.62 -15.64 -3.35
CA VAL A 164 -6.72 -17.10 -3.26
C VAL A 164 -6.92 -17.65 -4.65
N ILE A 165 -5.98 -18.49 -5.09
CA ILE A 165 -6.06 -19.17 -6.38
C ILE A 165 -6.35 -20.63 -6.14
N LEU A 166 -7.31 -21.18 -6.90
CA LEU A 166 -7.63 -22.59 -6.92
C LEU A 166 -7.37 -23.20 -8.30
N ASN A 167 -7.05 -24.50 -8.31
CA ASN A 167 -7.00 -25.27 -9.54
C ASN A 167 -8.40 -25.32 -10.18
N ASN A 168 -8.47 -25.43 -11.51
CA ASN A 168 -9.72 -25.51 -12.24
C ASN A 168 -10.54 -26.75 -11.88
N ASP A 169 -9.86 -27.84 -11.49
CA ASP A 169 -10.48 -29.11 -11.08
C ASP A 169 -11.19 -29.03 -9.73
N VAL A 170 -10.98 -27.95 -8.96
CA VAL A 170 -11.68 -27.74 -7.69
C VAL A 170 -13.16 -27.45 -7.95
N PRO A 171 -14.10 -28.21 -7.34
CA PRO A 171 -15.52 -27.98 -7.51
C PRO A 171 -15.98 -26.61 -7.00
N ASP A 172 -16.94 -26.00 -7.71
CA ASP A 172 -17.47 -24.68 -7.35
C ASP A 172 -18.13 -24.65 -5.96
N ASP A 173 -18.65 -25.78 -5.50
CA ASP A 173 -19.23 -25.93 -4.16
C ASP A 173 -18.18 -25.70 -3.05
N LEU A 174 -16.94 -26.16 -3.29
CA LEU A 174 -15.83 -25.95 -2.37
C LEU A 174 -15.40 -24.47 -2.38
N ILE A 175 -15.43 -23.83 -3.55
CA ILE A 175 -15.13 -22.40 -3.72
C ILE A 175 -16.16 -21.54 -2.98
N ARG A 176 -17.45 -21.86 -3.08
CA ARG A 176 -18.52 -21.15 -2.36
C ARG A 176 -18.39 -21.31 -0.84
N THR A 177 -18.02 -22.51 -0.38
CA THR A 177 -17.70 -22.76 1.03
C THR A 177 -16.52 -21.90 1.49
N LEU A 178 -15.45 -21.84 0.69
CA LEU A 178 -14.25 -21.08 0.99
C LEU A 178 -14.53 -19.59 1.09
N ASP A 179 -15.25 -19.05 0.09
CA ASP A 179 -15.66 -17.66 0.06
C ASP A 179 -16.51 -17.30 1.29
N SER A 180 -17.45 -18.18 1.67
CA SER A 180 -18.29 -17.97 2.86
C SER A 180 -17.48 -17.93 4.16
N ILE A 181 -16.48 -18.81 4.31
CA ILE A 181 -15.60 -18.82 5.48
C ILE A 181 -14.72 -17.56 5.51
N LEU A 182 -14.10 -17.20 4.38
CA LEU A 182 -13.29 -15.98 4.27
C LEU A 182 -14.08 -14.72 4.59
N TYR A 183 -15.32 -14.64 4.10
CA TYR A 183 -16.22 -13.53 4.40
C TYR A 183 -16.52 -13.42 5.90
N GLN A 184 -16.78 -14.55 6.58
CA GLN A 184 -17.00 -14.57 8.02
C GLN A 184 -15.76 -14.14 8.81
N GLU A 185 -14.57 -14.61 8.43
CA GLU A 185 -13.32 -14.22 9.07
C GLU A 185 -12.97 -12.75 8.81
N LYS A 186 -13.18 -12.24 7.59
CA LYS A 186 -13.08 -10.80 7.26
C LYS A 186 -13.93 -9.98 8.24
N TYR A 187 -15.19 -10.36 8.44
CA TYR A 187 -16.08 -9.67 9.37
C TYR A 187 -15.61 -9.74 10.82
N ARG A 188 -15.06 -10.89 11.26
CA ARG A 188 -14.49 -11.06 12.61
C ARG A 188 -13.28 -10.14 12.82
N PHE A 189 -12.38 -10.06 11.85
CA PHE A 189 -11.19 -9.20 11.91
C PHE A 189 -11.57 -7.72 12.05
N LEU A 190 -12.58 -7.29 11.29
CA LEU A 190 -13.10 -5.91 11.32
C LEU A 190 -13.84 -5.59 12.63
N LYS A 191 -14.62 -6.52 13.18
CA LYS A 191 -15.47 -6.26 14.35
C LYS A 191 -14.77 -6.50 15.70
N SER A 192 -13.74 -7.33 15.74
CA SER A 192 -13.04 -7.66 16.98
C SER A 192 -12.16 -6.48 17.44
N PRO A 193 -12.42 -5.88 18.62
CA PRO A 193 -11.66 -4.71 19.09
C PRO A 193 -10.16 -4.97 19.28
N SER A 194 -9.77 -6.23 19.54
CA SER A 194 -8.36 -6.60 19.71
C SER A 194 -7.60 -6.65 18.38
N ILE A 195 -8.29 -6.97 17.28
CA ILE A 195 -7.74 -7.05 15.92
C ILE A 195 -7.93 -5.69 15.24
N ASN A 196 -9.17 -5.34 14.93
CA ASN A 196 -9.57 -4.09 14.30
C ASN A 196 -8.81 -3.80 12.98
N GLU A 197 -8.75 -4.83 12.14
CA GLU A 197 -8.06 -4.84 10.85
C GLU A 197 -9.05 -5.07 9.71
N GLU A 198 -8.80 -4.42 8.58
CA GLU A 198 -9.54 -4.64 7.34
C GLU A 198 -8.81 -5.70 6.50
N VAL A 199 -9.58 -6.67 6.01
CA VAL A 199 -9.09 -7.75 5.14
C VAL A 199 -9.85 -7.65 3.83
N ASP A 200 -9.13 -7.49 2.73
CA ASP A 200 -9.68 -7.58 1.39
C ASP A 200 -9.19 -8.86 0.73
N TYR A 201 -10.12 -9.56 0.07
CA TYR A 201 -9.77 -10.82 -0.55
C TYR A 201 -10.47 -11.04 -1.88
N VAL A 202 -9.81 -11.79 -2.75
CA VAL A 202 -10.36 -12.28 -4.03
C VAL A 202 -10.10 -13.76 -4.15
N VAL A 203 -11.14 -14.53 -4.46
CA VAL A 203 -11.05 -15.97 -4.78
C VAL A 203 -11.23 -16.15 -6.28
N LYS A 204 -10.31 -16.86 -6.94
CA LYS A 204 -10.38 -17.13 -8.39
C LYS A 204 -9.75 -18.46 -8.78
N LYS A 205 -10.16 -19.01 -9.92
CA LYS A 205 -9.55 -20.20 -10.52
C LYS A 205 -8.32 -19.83 -11.38
N MET A 206 -7.48 -20.83 -11.65
CA MET A 206 -6.31 -20.71 -12.53
C MET A 206 -6.67 -20.25 -13.94
N GLU A 207 -7.82 -20.67 -14.48
CA GLU A 207 -8.33 -20.18 -15.78
C GLU A 207 -8.43 -18.66 -15.83
N ARG A 208 -8.87 -18.03 -14.73
CA ARG A 208 -8.98 -16.57 -14.66
C ARG A 208 -7.62 -15.90 -14.68
N VAL A 209 -6.60 -16.55 -14.12
CA VAL A 209 -5.21 -16.07 -14.21
C VAL A 209 -4.72 -16.14 -15.66
N ARG A 210 -5.01 -17.24 -16.37
CA ARG A 210 -4.67 -17.39 -17.81
C ARG A 210 -5.29 -16.31 -18.68
N GLU A 211 -6.49 -15.86 -18.36
CA GLU A 211 -7.09 -14.71 -19.04
C GLU A 211 -6.40 -13.38 -18.67
N GLN A 212 -6.06 -13.20 -17.39
CA GLN A 212 -5.50 -11.95 -16.87
C GLN A 212 -4.07 -11.68 -17.38
N VAL A 213 -3.26 -12.71 -17.61
CA VAL A 213 -1.88 -12.53 -18.11
C VAL A 213 -1.79 -11.94 -19.51
N ASN A 214 -2.91 -11.84 -20.24
CA ASN A 214 -2.99 -11.05 -21.47
C ASN A 214 -2.64 -9.57 -21.25
N PHE A 215 -2.83 -9.04 -20.03
CA PHE A 215 -2.42 -7.69 -19.65
C PHE A 215 -3.02 -6.58 -20.56
N ASP A 216 -4.23 -6.80 -21.06
CA ASP A 216 -4.89 -5.99 -22.10
C ASP A 216 -5.97 -5.04 -21.56
N THR A 217 -6.42 -5.23 -20.32
CA THR A 217 -7.38 -4.36 -19.64
C THR A 217 -6.82 -3.86 -18.31
N PHE A 218 -7.28 -2.71 -17.84
CA PHE A 218 -6.89 -2.18 -16.52
C PHE A 218 -7.05 -3.21 -15.39
N LYS A 219 -8.14 -3.99 -15.39
CA LYS A 219 -8.38 -5.05 -14.39
C LYS A 219 -7.35 -6.17 -14.50
N HIS A 220 -6.94 -6.53 -15.71
CA HIS A 220 -5.91 -7.54 -15.95
C HIS A 220 -4.53 -7.05 -15.52
N MET A 221 -4.19 -5.79 -15.80
CA MET A 221 -2.96 -5.16 -15.33
C MET A 221 -2.87 -5.18 -13.80
N VAL A 222 -3.93 -4.75 -13.10
CA VAL A 222 -4.02 -4.78 -11.63
C VAL A 222 -3.84 -6.19 -11.10
N ALA A 223 -4.56 -7.17 -11.66
CA ALA A 223 -4.46 -8.55 -11.22
C ALA A 223 -3.06 -9.15 -11.42
N CYS A 224 -2.41 -8.84 -12.55
CA CYS A 224 -1.05 -9.27 -12.83
C CYS A 224 -0.04 -8.65 -11.86
N LYS A 225 -0.15 -7.36 -11.57
CA LYS A 225 0.71 -6.65 -10.62
C LYS A 225 0.60 -7.23 -9.22
N ILE A 226 -0.62 -7.41 -8.73
CA ILE A 226 -0.90 -8.01 -7.41
C ILE A 226 -0.29 -9.42 -7.31
N LEU A 227 -0.38 -10.23 -8.37
CA LEU A 227 0.20 -11.57 -8.38
C LEU A 227 1.72 -11.55 -8.47
N GLN A 228 2.30 -10.70 -9.32
CA GLN A 228 3.75 -10.58 -9.51
C GLN A 228 4.48 -10.20 -8.22
N GLU A 229 3.90 -9.27 -7.44
CA GLU A 229 4.47 -8.83 -6.16
C GLU A 229 4.09 -9.72 -4.98
N GLY A 230 3.10 -10.58 -5.18
CA GLY A 230 2.43 -11.32 -4.13
C GLY A 230 3.32 -12.39 -3.50
N LYS A 231 3.22 -12.55 -2.18
CA LYS A 231 3.98 -13.54 -1.41
C LYS A 231 3.08 -14.69 -0.97
N LEU A 232 3.51 -15.92 -1.21
CA LEU A 232 2.84 -17.11 -0.69
C LEU A 232 2.82 -17.08 0.85
N ILE A 233 1.63 -17.22 1.44
CA ILE A 233 1.46 -17.28 2.91
C ILE A 233 0.79 -18.58 3.39
N GLY A 234 0.26 -19.40 2.48
CA GLY A 234 -0.26 -20.73 2.79
C GLY A 234 -0.82 -21.45 1.56
N GLY A 235 -1.12 -22.75 1.72
CA GLY A 235 -1.50 -23.63 0.61
C GLY A 235 -0.27 -24.30 -0.05
N SER A 236 -0.39 -24.61 -1.33
CA SER A 236 0.62 -25.36 -2.09
C SER A 236 1.68 -24.45 -2.70
N ASP A 237 2.93 -24.73 -2.33
CA ASP A 237 4.11 -24.08 -2.92
C ASP A 237 4.26 -24.41 -4.40
N ARG A 238 4.06 -25.68 -4.78
CA ARG A 238 4.11 -26.11 -6.18
C ARG A 238 3.10 -25.36 -7.04
N PHE A 239 1.84 -25.28 -6.57
CA PHE A 239 0.78 -24.61 -7.32
C PHE A 239 1.00 -23.10 -7.40
N TYR A 240 1.55 -22.47 -6.36
CA TYR A 240 1.98 -21.08 -6.41
C TYR A 240 3.04 -20.85 -7.49
N HIS A 241 4.07 -21.69 -7.57
CA HIS A 241 5.10 -21.56 -8.61
C HIS A 241 4.55 -21.78 -10.03
N GLU A 242 3.51 -22.61 -10.19
CA GLU A 242 2.80 -22.74 -11.47
C GLU A 242 2.07 -21.45 -11.86
N VAL A 243 1.47 -20.73 -10.89
CA VAL A 243 0.90 -19.39 -11.11
C VAL A 243 1.99 -18.41 -11.51
N MET A 244 3.10 -18.34 -10.77
CA MET A 244 4.17 -17.36 -11.05
C MET A 244 4.82 -17.60 -12.42
N ARG A 245 5.04 -18.86 -12.81
CA ARG A 245 5.57 -19.20 -14.14
C ARG A 245 4.65 -18.70 -15.26
N LEU A 246 3.33 -18.75 -15.06
CA LEU A 246 2.38 -18.24 -16.05
C LEU A 246 2.55 -16.74 -16.31
N LEU A 247 2.87 -15.96 -15.27
CA LEU A 247 3.17 -14.52 -15.41
C LEU A 247 4.49 -14.30 -16.16
N GLU A 248 5.51 -15.08 -15.83
CA GLU A 248 6.83 -15.05 -16.47
C GLU A 248 6.73 -15.37 -17.97
N ASP A 249 6.06 -16.47 -18.33
CA ASP A 249 5.88 -16.92 -19.71
C ASP A 249 5.17 -15.87 -20.60
N HIS A 250 4.40 -14.95 -20.00
CA HIS A 250 3.66 -13.88 -20.69
C HIS A 250 4.34 -12.50 -20.63
N GLY A 251 5.58 -12.45 -20.11
CA GLY A 251 6.38 -11.24 -20.01
C GLY A 251 5.72 -10.15 -19.15
N VAL A 252 5.04 -10.56 -18.07
CA VAL A 252 4.33 -9.63 -17.17
C VAL A 252 5.34 -8.74 -16.42
N ALA A 253 6.48 -9.30 -16.01
CA ALA A 253 7.52 -8.56 -15.29
C ALA A 253 8.03 -7.37 -16.11
N GLU A 254 8.40 -7.58 -17.37
CA GLU A 254 8.94 -6.54 -18.26
C GLU A 254 7.89 -5.48 -18.63
N LYS A 255 6.61 -5.85 -18.66
CA LYS A 255 5.50 -4.89 -18.82
C LYS A 255 5.39 -3.99 -17.60
N LEU A 256 5.47 -4.56 -16.39
CA LEU A 256 5.40 -3.82 -15.14
C LEU A 256 6.63 -2.93 -14.92
N ASP A 257 7.83 -3.39 -15.26
CA ASP A 257 9.06 -2.60 -15.13
C ASP A 257 9.01 -1.34 -16.01
N ARG A 258 8.54 -1.45 -17.26
CA ARG A 258 8.35 -0.28 -18.14
C ARG A 258 7.38 0.74 -17.57
N LEU A 259 6.28 0.27 -16.97
CA LEU A 259 5.30 1.13 -16.31
C LEU A 259 5.86 1.77 -15.05
N HIS A 260 6.70 1.05 -14.30
CA HIS A 260 7.39 1.57 -13.13
C HIS A 260 8.36 2.69 -13.50
N GLU A 261 9.20 2.49 -14.53
CA GLU A 261 10.12 3.53 -15.01
C GLU A 261 9.38 4.79 -15.48
N ALA A 262 8.27 4.61 -16.21
CA ALA A 262 7.40 5.73 -16.59
C ALA A 262 6.84 6.46 -15.36
N ALA A 263 6.40 5.72 -14.34
CA ALA A 263 5.89 6.29 -13.10
C ALA A 263 6.95 7.05 -12.29
N ILE A 264 8.23 6.64 -12.33
CA ILE A 264 9.35 7.39 -11.72
C ILE A 264 9.51 8.76 -12.39
N VAL A 265 9.53 8.79 -13.74
CA VAL A 265 9.65 10.03 -14.49
C VAL A 265 8.46 10.95 -14.23
N PHE A 266 7.24 10.38 -14.26
CA PHE A 266 6.00 11.09 -13.98
C PHE A 266 6.02 11.71 -12.58
N ARG A 267 6.38 10.93 -11.56
CA ARG A 267 6.51 11.41 -10.17
C ARG A 267 7.43 12.62 -10.05
N LYS A 268 8.59 12.58 -10.72
CA LYS A 268 9.53 13.69 -10.67
C LYS A 268 8.93 14.98 -11.25
N GLN A 269 8.20 14.86 -12.36
CA GLN A 269 7.54 16.00 -12.99
C GLN A 269 6.43 16.57 -12.11
N GLU A 270 5.64 15.71 -11.46
CA GLU A 270 4.62 16.12 -10.48
C GLU A 270 5.23 16.90 -9.31
N GLU A 271 6.30 16.37 -8.70
CA GLU A 271 6.99 17.05 -7.60
C GLU A 271 7.54 18.41 -8.03
N GLU A 272 8.17 18.50 -9.21
CA GLU A 272 8.71 19.76 -9.74
C GLU A 272 7.61 20.80 -10.01
N PHE A 273 6.50 20.38 -10.62
CA PHE A 273 5.34 21.23 -10.88
C PHE A 273 4.74 21.76 -9.57
N LEU A 274 4.47 20.86 -8.62
CA LEU A 274 3.89 21.23 -7.33
C LEU A 274 4.83 22.10 -6.49
N MET A 275 6.15 21.96 -6.59
CA MET A 275 7.10 22.84 -5.86
C MET A 275 7.17 24.25 -6.44
N GLN A 276 6.99 24.41 -7.76
CA GLN A 276 7.11 25.70 -8.45
C GLN A 276 5.79 26.47 -8.51
N GLY A 277 4.65 25.78 -8.40
CA GLY A 277 3.33 26.40 -8.41
C GLY A 277 3.04 27.22 -7.15
N ASP A 278 2.43 28.39 -7.32
CA ASP A 278 1.84 29.12 -6.19
C ASP A 278 0.70 28.25 -5.62
N SER A 279 0.80 27.86 -4.34
CA SER A 279 -0.20 27.02 -3.66
C SER A 279 -1.62 27.59 -3.74
N LYS A 280 -1.76 28.89 -3.99
CA LYS A 280 -3.07 29.57 -4.16
C LYS A 280 -3.65 29.44 -5.57
N LEU A 281 -2.81 29.09 -6.56
CA LEU A 281 -3.19 28.93 -7.96
C LEU A 281 -3.37 27.45 -8.35
N ILE A 282 -2.84 26.52 -7.54
CA ILE A 282 -3.03 25.08 -7.71
C ILE A 282 -4.52 24.77 -7.46
N ASN A 283 -5.19 24.29 -8.51
CA ASN A 283 -6.62 24.00 -8.45
C ASN A 283 -6.87 22.56 -7.94
N ARG A 284 -8.14 22.16 -7.87
CA ARG A 284 -8.52 20.81 -7.40
C ARG A 284 -8.05 19.68 -8.32
N GLU A 285 -7.93 19.92 -9.62
CA GLU A 285 -7.44 18.94 -10.58
C GLU A 285 -5.93 18.73 -10.40
N ASP A 286 -5.18 19.81 -10.14
CA ASP A 286 -3.75 19.76 -9.84
C ASP A 286 -3.43 19.04 -8.52
N LEU A 287 -4.36 19.07 -7.55
CA LEU A 287 -4.23 18.30 -6.29
C LEU A 287 -4.21 16.79 -6.51
N SER A 288 -4.70 16.29 -7.64
CA SER A 288 -4.62 14.85 -7.98
C SER A 288 -3.18 14.36 -8.10
N PHE A 289 -2.25 15.25 -8.47
CA PHE A 289 -0.80 14.97 -8.46
C PHE A 289 -0.24 14.86 -7.04
N PHE A 290 -0.89 15.50 -6.07
CA PHE A 290 -0.47 15.50 -4.67
C PHE A 290 -0.98 14.26 -3.92
N TYR A 291 -2.25 13.90 -4.12
CA TYR A 291 -2.87 12.67 -3.65
C TYR A 291 -4.09 12.30 -4.51
N PRO A 292 -4.37 11.00 -4.72
CA PRO A 292 -5.56 10.55 -5.44
C PRO A 292 -6.82 10.78 -4.61
N ALA A 293 -7.97 10.86 -5.26
CA ALA A 293 -9.27 10.98 -4.60
C ALA A 293 -9.55 9.82 -3.61
N GLU A 294 -9.02 8.63 -3.86
CA GLU A 294 -9.18 7.48 -2.96
C GLU A 294 -8.51 7.67 -1.59
N GLU A 295 -7.47 8.50 -1.52
CA GLU A 295 -6.72 8.80 -0.29
C GLU A 295 -7.24 10.07 0.41
N SER A 296 -8.20 10.80 -0.15
CA SER A 296 -8.67 12.07 0.45
C SER A 296 -9.28 11.86 1.83
N GLU A 297 -10.06 10.79 2.02
CA GLU A 297 -10.68 10.43 3.30
C GLU A 297 -9.66 10.01 4.38
N GLU A 298 -8.42 9.67 4.01
CA GLU A 298 -7.35 9.36 4.97
C GLU A 298 -6.73 10.62 5.60
N PHE A 299 -6.96 11.80 4.99
CA PHE A 299 -6.27 13.05 5.33
C PHE A 299 -7.20 14.22 5.69
N GLU A 300 -8.52 14.01 5.67
CA GLU A 300 -9.54 14.93 6.21
C GLU A 300 -9.67 14.83 7.73
#